data_AF-A0A954GHN4-F1
#
_entry.id   AF-A0A954GHN4-F1
#
_cell.length_a   1.000
_cell.length_b   1.000
_cell.length_c   1.000
_cell.angle_alpha   90.00
_cell.angle_beta   90.00
_cell.angle_gamma   90.00
#
_symmetry.space_group_name_H-M   'P 1'
#
loop_
_entity.id
_entity.type
_entity.pdbx_description
1 polymer ?
#
loop_
_entity_poly.entity_id
_entity_poly.type
_entity_poly.pdbx_seq_one_letter_code
_entity_poly.pdbx_strand_id
1 'polypeptide(L)'
;MKVPSWLRPFTRYAAILIVAMGAIELAAWWIRSLYVDMPEELPGALLFISNFQQNAAIITAVVYGYLRFILNNPLLDREYRRWLQTTPWRWPLPLPLGPMHLVWQDAVLIGLLTLQIFWHTQRWDWALAIPAVMLSVRAAWMGLYLLIGRSSWIAHLISFGIASAIAVHHVPVVSLTILAAVAVLSEVGVRVILKEFPLWHVSTGELLASIRTTIAELPPTTEAESTPRRQRWSVLRSGWFSRRTALLTSLHVGYWLFALGTLADKPADLEARKMAAFWLCLVAGGIACVRLLFYVNGRLPPLTFAGRWAQRRWIIPGYDQIFVGPFMTLFVAGLGTIVIQSFDIRLGILLPLTAGLTCLTVLAIGPDIDEFELTGDYYGRRLE
;
A
#
# COMPACT_ATOMS: atom_id res chain seq x y z
N MET A 1 -11.84 -37.51 -21.14
CA MET A 1 -12.42 -36.34 -20.42
C MET A 1 -11.91 -35.07 -21.09
N LYS A 2 -12.79 -34.14 -21.50
CA LYS A 2 -12.35 -32.83 -22.01
C LYS A 2 -11.85 -32.01 -20.83
N VAL A 3 -10.59 -31.58 -20.85
CA VAL A 3 -10.04 -30.65 -19.85
C VAL A 3 -10.88 -29.37 -19.89
N PRO A 4 -11.54 -28.98 -18.79
CA PRO A 4 -12.29 -27.73 -18.71
C PRO A 4 -11.50 -26.54 -19.28
N SER A 5 -12.13 -25.68 -20.07
CA SER A 5 -11.47 -24.54 -20.73
C SER A 5 -10.76 -23.60 -19.75
N TRP A 6 -11.30 -23.44 -18.54
CA TRP A 6 -10.71 -22.63 -17.46
C TRP A 6 -9.40 -23.21 -16.89
N LEU A 7 -9.12 -24.50 -17.08
CA LEU A 7 -7.84 -25.07 -16.66
C LEU A 7 -6.70 -24.61 -17.56
N ARG A 8 -6.95 -24.31 -18.84
CA ARG A 8 -5.87 -24.10 -19.82
C ARG A 8 -4.91 -22.95 -19.49
N PRO A 9 -5.37 -21.76 -19.05
CA PRO A 9 -4.44 -20.68 -18.69
C PRO A 9 -3.66 -21.05 -17.43
N PHE A 10 -4.36 -21.48 -16.37
CA PHE A 10 -3.76 -21.85 -15.10
C PHE A 10 -2.71 -22.95 -15.24
N THR A 11 -3.05 -24.05 -15.91
CA THR A 11 -2.13 -25.18 -16.11
C THR A 11 -0.90 -24.76 -16.90
N ARG A 12 -1.02 -23.80 -17.83
CA ARG A 12 0.12 -23.30 -18.60
C ARG A 12 1.11 -22.56 -17.72
N TYR A 13 0.66 -21.60 -16.91
CA TYR A 13 1.56 -20.83 -16.05
C TYR A 13 2.15 -21.66 -14.91
N ALA A 14 1.33 -22.50 -14.28
CA ALA A 14 1.83 -23.43 -13.27
C ALA A 14 2.87 -24.38 -13.87
N ALA A 15 2.63 -24.94 -15.06
CA ALA A 15 3.61 -25.78 -15.75
C ALA A 15 4.90 -25.02 -16.08
N ILE A 16 4.81 -23.77 -16.56
CA ILE A 16 6.00 -22.94 -16.83
C ILE A 16 6.83 -22.74 -15.55
N LEU A 17 6.19 -22.40 -14.44
CA LEU A 17 6.88 -22.18 -13.16
C LEU A 17 7.50 -23.48 -12.62
N ILE A 18 6.77 -24.60 -12.72
CA ILE A 18 7.29 -25.93 -12.32
C ILE A 18 8.49 -26.33 -13.18
N VAL A 19 8.41 -26.15 -14.51
CA VAL A 19 9.51 -26.47 -15.43
C VAL A 19 10.72 -25.57 -15.16
N ALA A 20 10.51 -24.26 -14.94
CA ALA A 20 11.57 -23.33 -14.61
C ALA A 20 12.27 -23.71 -13.29
N MET A 21 11.51 -24.02 -12.24
CA MET A 21 12.07 -24.45 -10.95
C MET A 21 12.77 -25.80 -11.06
N GLY A 22 12.21 -26.76 -11.81
CA GLY A 22 12.85 -28.05 -12.06
C GLY A 22 14.18 -27.91 -12.80
N ALA A 23 14.27 -26.98 -13.76
CA ALA A 23 15.52 -26.68 -14.46
C ALA A 23 16.57 -26.06 -13.52
N ILE A 24 16.17 -25.16 -12.63
CA ILE A 24 17.04 -24.57 -11.60
C ILE A 24 17.57 -25.65 -10.66
N GLU A 25 16.71 -26.56 -10.21
CA GLU A 25 17.10 -27.69 -9.35
C GLU A 25 18.06 -28.65 -10.05
N LEU A 26 17.78 -29.00 -11.30
CA LEU A 26 18.65 -29.87 -12.08
C LEU A 26 20.03 -29.24 -12.28
N ALA A 27 20.08 -27.94 -12.58
CA ALA A 27 21.34 -27.20 -12.71
C ALA A 27 22.09 -27.15 -11.36
N ALA A 28 21.41 -26.84 -10.26
CA ALA A 28 22.01 -26.82 -8.93
C ALA A 28 22.56 -28.20 -8.52
N TRP A 29 21.83 -29.27 -8.80
CA TRP A 29 22.28 -30.65 -8.57
C TRP A 29 23.51 -30.99 -9.42
N TRP A 30 23.48 -30.67 -10.72
CA TRP A 30 24.62 -30.90 -11.61
C TRP A 30 25.86 -30.16 -11.14
N ILE A 31 25.73 -28.88 -10.78
CA ILE A 31 26.82 -28.08 -10.22
C ILE A 31 27.36 -28.74 -8.94
N ARG A 32 26.49 -29.12 -7.98
CA ARG A 32 26.94 -29.81 -6.76
C ARG A 32 27.70 -31.10 -7.07
N SER A 33 27.24 -31.88 -8.06
CA SER A 33 27.91 -33.13 -8.46
C SER A 33 29.32 -32.92 -8.99
N LEU A 34 29.58 -31.81 -9.69
CA LEU A 34 30.92 -31.44 -10.18
C LEU A 34 31.88 -31.06 -9.05
N TYR A 35 31.36 -30.64 -7.89
CA TYR A 35 32.16 -30.16 -6.76
C TYR A 35 32.33 -31.19 -5.63
N VAL A 36 31.82 -32.43 -5.76
CA VAL A 36 31.92 -33.46 -4.72
C VAL A 36 33.39 -33.84 -4.42
N ASP A 37 34.27 -33.80 -5.42
CA ASP A 37 35.66 -34.26 -5.31
C ASP A 37 36.68 -33.12 -5.09
N MET A 38 36.23 -31.88 -4.91
CA MET A 38 37.13 -30.72 -4.77
C MET A 38 37.49 -30.44 -3.30
N PRO A 39 38.74 -30.05 -3.00
CA PRO A 39 39.23 -29.80 -1.63
C PRO A 39 38.54 -28.61 -0.93
N GLU A 40 38.71 -28.53 0.40
CA GLU A 40 37.97 -27.78 1.44
C GLU A 40 37.68 -26.27 1.22
N GLU A 41 38.10 -25.64 0.12
CA GLU A 41 37.96 -24.19 -0.11
C GLU A 41 36.62 -23.75 -0.75
N LEU A 42 35.66 -24.66 -0.91
CA LEU A 42 34.37 -24.41 -1.56
C LEU A 42 33.12 -24.00 -0.73
N PRO A 43 33.17 -23.61 0.56
CA PRO A 43 31.97 -23.19 1.30
C PRO A 43 31.14 -22.08 0.63
N GLY A 44 31.81 -21.18 -0.10
CA GLY A 44 31.16 -20.05 -0.78
C GLY A 44 30.23 -20.45 -1.93
N ALA A 45 30.62 -21.43 -2.76
CA ALA A 45 29.81 -21.84 -3.91
C ALA A 45 28.54 -22.59 -3.47
N LEU A 46 28.65 -23.45 -2.46
CA LEU A 46 27.49 -24.17 -1.91
C LEU A 46 26.51 -23.21 -1.24
N LEU A 47 27.01 -22.21 -0.50
CA LEU A 47 26.17 -21.15 0.08
C LEU A 47 25.48 -20.34 -1.02
N PHE A 48 26.20 -19.97 -2.08
CA PHE A 48 25.63 -19.27 -3.23
C PHE A 48 24.50 -20.05 -3.89
N ILE A 49 24.71 -21.35 -4.17
CA ILE A 49 23.69 -22.23 -4.78
C ILE A 49 22.45 -22.31 -3.89
N SER A 50 22.63 -22.51 -2.58
CA SER A 50 21.51 -22.58 -1.62
C SER A 50 20.72 -21.27 -1.59
N ASN A 51 21.40 -20.12 -1.52
CA ASN A 51 20.76 -18.80 -1.55
C ASN A 51 20.04 -18.55 -2.87
N PHE A 52 20.62 -18.98 -4.00
CA PHE A 52 20.00 -18.86 -5.31
C PHE A 52 18.68 -19.64 -5.40
N GLN A 53 18.67 -20.90 -4.94
CA GLN A 53 17.46 -21.75 -4.91
C GLN A 53 16.36 -21.15 -4.01
N GLN A 54 16.73 -20.66 -2.83
CA GLN A 54 15.78 -20.00 -1.91
C GLN A 54 15.16 -18.76 -2.55
N ASN A 55 15.98 -17.89 -3.14
CA ASN A 55 15.51 -16.69 -3.83
C ASN A 55 14.62 -17.04 -5.03
N ALA A 56 14.97 -18.06 -5.81
CA ALA A 56 14.17 -18.52 -6.93
C ALA A 56 12.78 -19.02 -6.49
N ALA A 57 12.69 -19.76 -5.38
CA ALA A 57 11.41 -20.22 -4.83
C ALA A 57 10.55 -19.06 -4.31
N ILE A 58 11.16 -18.08 -3.63
CA ILE A 58 10.47 -16.86 -3.17
C ILE A 58 9.94 -16.07 -4.36
N ILE A 59 10.77 -15.82 -5.39
CA ILE A 59 10.35 -15.14 -6.61
C ILE A 59 9.20 -15.90 -7.29
N THR A 60 9.29 -17.22 -7.36
CA THR A 60 8.22 -18.06 -7.90
C THR A 60 6.93 -17.91 -7.10
N ALA A 61 6.99 -17.86 -5.77
CA ALA A 61 5.83 -17.64 -4.91
C ALA A 61 5.20 -16.24 -5.13
N VAL A 62 6.02 -15.20 -5.29
CA VAL A 62 5.58 -13.83 -5.62
C VAL A 62 4.89 -13.79 -6.98
N VAL A 63 5.55 -14.30 -8.02
CA VAL A 63 5.03 -14.33 -9.39
C VAL A 63 3.73 -15.13 -9.43
N TYR A 64 3.67 -16.27 -8.75
CA TYR A 64 2.47 -17.09 -8.69
C TYR A 64 1.31 -16.38 -7.98
N GLY A 65 1.55 -15.78 -6.82
CA GLY A 65 0.53 -15.00 -6.09
C GLY A 65 -0.05 -13.86 -6.94
N TYR A 66 0.82 -13.18 -7.68
CA TYR A 66 0.44 -12.12 -8.62
C TYR A 66 -0.36 -12.64 -9.82
N LEU A 67 0.15 -13.66 -10.52
CA LEU A 67 -0.52 -14.24 -11.69
C LEU A 67 -1.88 -14.84 -11.32
N ARG A 68 -2.00 -15.49 -10.17
CA ARG A 68 -3.27 -16.06 -9.69
C ARG A 68 -4.33 -14.98 -9.51
N PHE A 69 -3.94 -13.79 -9.06
CA PHE A 69 -4.82 -12.63 -8.97
C PHE A 69 -5.18 -12.08 -10.35
N ILE A 70 -4.21 -11.83 -11.24
CA ILE A 70 -4.48 -11.16 -12.53
C ILE A 70 -5.35 -12.00 -13.45
N LEU A 71 -4.98 -13.26 -13.68
CA LEU A 71 -5.49 -14.05 -14.79
C LEU A 71 -6.99 -14.35 -14.71
N ASN A 72 -7.58 -14.26 -13.52
CA ASN A 72 -8.99 -14.60 -13.28
C ASN A 72 -9.81 -13.37 -12.87
N ASN A 73 -9.24 -12.17 -12.95
CA ASN A 73 -9.87 -10.96 -12.44
C ASN A 73 -10.60 -10.18 -13.55
N PRO A 74 -11.94 -10.14 -13.54
CA PRO A 74 -12.73 -9.43 -14.54
C PRO A 74 -12.59 -7.90 -14.49
N LEU A 75 -11.99 -7.31 -13.44
CA LEU A 75 -11.68 -5.88 -13.48
C LEU A 75 -10.39 -5.58 -14.25
N LEU A 76 -9.46 -6.52 -14.37
CA LEU A 76 -8.20 -6.27 -15.06
C LEU A 76 -8.31 -6.60 -16.56
N ASP A 77 -9.10 -7.60 -16.91
CA ASP A 77 -9.38 -7.96 -18.29
C ASP A 77 -10.66 -7.26 -18.80
N ARG A 78 -10.46 -6.27 -19.68
CA ARG A 78 -11.56 -5.47 -20.27
C ARG A 78 -12.46 -6.32 -21.17
N GLU A 79 -11.91 -7.29 -21.90
CA GLU A 79 -12.67 -8.14 -22.80
C GLU A 79 -13.52 -9.12 -22.00
N TYR A 80 -12.93 -9.74 -20.99
CA TYR A 80 -13.65 -10.61 -20.07
C TYR A 80 -14.77 -9.86 -19.33
N ARG A 81 -14.52 -8.62 -18.88
CA ARG A 81 -15.55 -7.77 -18.29
C ARG A 81 -16.72 -7.51 -19.24
N ARG A 82 -16.42 -7.09 -20.48
CA ARG A 82 -17.44 -6.83 -21.51
C ARG A 82 -18.25 -8.07 -21.80
N TRP A 83 -17.58 -9.22 -21.92
CA TRP A 83 -18.25 -10.51 -22.10
C TRP A 83 -19.18 -10.84 -20.92
N LEU A 84 -18.75 -10.62 -19.67
CA LEU A 84 -19.61 -10.82 -18.50
C LEU A 84 -20.82 -9.86 -18.49
N GLN A 85 -20.66 -8.64 -19.01
CA GLN A 85 -21.73 -7.65 -19.11
C GLN A 85 -22.75 -7.97 -20.22
N THR A 86 -22.32 -8.63 -21.30
CA THR A 86 -23.21 -9.01 -22.42
C THR A 86 -23.86 -10.37 -22.26
N THR A 87 -23.37 -11.20 -21.36
CA THR A 87 -23.94 -12.53 -21.06
C THR A 87 -24.93 -12.44 -19.89
N PRO A 88 -25.86 -13.41 -19.74
CA PRO A 88 -26.78 -13.45 -18.60
C PRO A 88 -26.09 -13.85 -17.28
N TRP A 89 -24.76 -13.68 -17.16
CA TRP A 89 -24.01 -14.04 -15.96
C TRP A 89 -24.43 -13.16 -14.78
N ARG A 90 -24.66 -13.79 -13.63
CA ARG A 90 -25.01 -13.13 -12.36
C ARG A 90 -24.40 -13.91 -11.20
N TRP A 91 -24.04 -13.23 -10.11
CA TRP A 91 -23.71 -13.90 -8.86
C TRP A 91 -24.90 -14.76 -8.39
N PRO A 92 -24.73 -16.02 -7.96
CA PRO A 92 -23.49 -16.71 -7.58
C PRO A 92 -22.90 -17.67 -8.64
N LEU A 93 -23.21 -17.49 -9.93
CA LEU A 93 -22.70 -18.39 -10.97
C LEU A 93 -21.16 -18.40 -11.02
N PRO A 94 -20.54 -19.57 -11.29
CA PRO A 94 -19.10 -19.66 -11.38
C PRO A 94 -18.55 -18.78 -12.51
N LEU A 95 -17.36 -18.23 -12.30
CA LEU A 95 -16.65 -17.44 -13.28
C LEU A 95 -16.12 -18.35 -14.41
N PRO A 96 -16.41 -18.07 -15.70
CA PRO A 96 -16.03 -18.94 -16.80
C PRO A 96 -14.53 -19.14 -16.99
N LEU A 97 -13.69 -18.16 -16.63
CA LEU A 97 -12.23 -18.29 -16.66
C LEU A 97 -11.66 -19.02 -15.45
N GLY A 98 -12.51 -19.37 -14.48
CA GLY A 98 -12.13 -20.06 -13.25
C GLY A 98 -12.35 -19.20 -12.00
N PRO A 99 -12.27 -19.83 -10.83
CA PRO A 99 -12.48 -19.14 -9.56
C PRO A 99 -11.36 -18.14 -9.28
N MET A 100 -11.73 -16.94 -8.82
CA MET A 100 -10.77 -15.99 -8.26
C MET A 100 -10.17 -16.50 -6.96
N HIS A 101 -10.91 -17.29 -6.18
CA HIS A 101 -10.49 -17.83 -4.88
C HIS A 101 -9.40 -18.90 -4.97
N LEU A 102 -8.71 -19.16 -3.87
CA LEU A 102 -7.73 -20.25 -3.77
C LEU A 102 -8.41 -21.61 -3.96
N VAL A 103 -7.82 -22.47 -4.79
CA VAL A 103 -8.27 -23.84 -5.05
C VAL A 103 -7.26 -24.85 -4.53
N TRP A 104 -7.64 -26.13 -4.43
CA TRP A 104 -6.73 -27.16 -3.92
C TRP A 104 -5.45 -27.32 -4.75
N GLN A 105 -5.49 -27.00 -6.05
CA GLN A 105 -4.29 -26.99 -6.91
C GLN A 105 -3.26 -25.95 -6.45
N ASP A 106 -3.71 -24.80 -5.92
CA ASP A 106 -2.83 -23.79 -5.33
C ASP A 106 -2.08 -24.38 -4.12
N ALA A 107 -2.78 -25.16 -3.28
CA ALA A 107 -2.20 -25.81 -2.11
C ALA A 107 -1.16 -26.88 -2.51
N VAL A 108 -1.40 -27.65 -3.58
CA VAL A 108 -0.43 -28.64 -4.08
C VAL A 108 0.83 -27.95 -4.59
N LEU A 109 0.71 -26.93 -5.44
CA LEU A 109 1.87 -26.22 -5.99
C LEU A 109 2.72 -25.59 -4.88
N ILE A 110 2.07 -24.86 -3.96
CA ILE A 110 2.75 -24.19 -2.85
C ILE A 110 3.31 -25.21 -1.86
N GLY A 111 2.61 -26.32 -1.63
CA GLY A 111 3.08 -27.43 -0.80
C GLY A 111 4.36 -28.06 -1.35
N LEU A 112 4.45 -28.27 -2.68
CA LEU A 112 5.66 -28.79 -3.33
C LEU A 112 6.84 -27.81 -3.20
N LEU A 113 6.62 -26.52 -3.44
CA LEU A 113 7.65 -25.48 -3.25
C LEU A 113 8.11 -25.38 -1.79
N THR A 114 7.17 -25.49 -0.84
CA THR A 114 7.44 -25.51 0.60
C THR A 114 8.30 -26.72 0.98
N LEU A 115 7.93 -27.92 0.50
CA LEU A 115 8.65 -29.16 0.76
C LEU A 115 10.05 -29.13 0.16
N GLN A 116 10.20 -28.57 -1.04
CA GLN A 116 11.50 -28.38 -1.68
C GLN A 116 12.42 -27.49 -0.82
N ILE A 117 11.93 -26.32 -0.37
CA ILE A 117 12.73 -25.45 0.51
C ILE A 117 13.03 -26.11 1.85
N PHE A 118 12.07 -26.83 2.43
CA PHE A 118 12.31 -27.61 3.65
C PHE A 118 13.41 -28.67 3.43
N TRP A 119 13.37 -29.40 2.33
CA TRP A 119 14.36 -30.42 2.01
C TRP A 119 15.78 -29.86 1.93
N HIS A 120 15.95 -28.67 1.34
CA HIS A 120 17.27 -28.04 1.21
C HIS A 120 17.77 -27.37 2.48
N THR A 121 16.88 -26.73 3.23
CA THR A 121 17.27 -25.89 4.38
C THR A 121 17.16 -26.63 5.71
N GLN A 122 16.38 -27.72 5.76
CA GLN A 122 15.98 -28.44 6.99
C GLN A 122 15.36 -27.51 8.04
N ARG A 123 14.77 -26.41 7.58
CA ARG A 123 14.32 -25.27 8.40
C ARG A 123 12.89 -24.88 8.06
N TRP A 124 12.00 -25.06 9.03
CA TRP A 124 10.57 -24.78 8.88
C TRP A 124 10.26 -23.29 8.70
N ASP A 125 11.06 -22.39 9.28
CA ASP A 125 10.89 -20.94 9.15
C ASP A 125 11.02 -20.48 7.70
N TRP A 126 12.03 -20.98 6.97
CA TRP A 126 12.21 -20.69 5.55
C TRP A 126 11.16 -21.37 4.68
N ALA A 127 10.82 -22.63 4.98
CA ALA A 127 9.81 -23.35 4.23
C ALA A 127 8.44 -22.65 4.30
N LEU A 128 8.01 -22.26 5.50
CA LEU A 128 6.72 -21.59 5.71
C LEU A 128 6.69 -20.15 5.18
N ALA A 129 7.83 -19.53 4.89
CA ALA A 129 7.87 -18.23 4.21
C ALA A 129 7.28 -18.31 2.79
N ILE A 130 7.35 -19.45 2.11
CA ILE A 130 6.82 -19.64 0.75
C ILE A 130 5.29 -19.40 0.68
N PRO A 131 4.44 -20.12 1.44
CA PRO A 131 3.01 -19.85 1.45
C PRO A 131 2.70 -18.45 2.00
N ALA A 132 3.46 -17.96 3.00
CA ALA A 132 3.25 -16.64 3.55
C ALA A 132 3.46 -15.52 2.50
N VAL A 133 4.54 -15.58 1.72
CA VAL A 133 4.84 -14.63 0.65
C VAL A 133 3.76 -14.67 -0.43
N MET A 134 3.38 -15.86 -0.90
CA MET A 134 2.33 -15.99 -1.92
C MET A 134 1.00 -15.40 -1.46
N LEU A 135 0.57 -15.73 -0.24
CA LEU A 135 -0.68 -15.21 0.34
C LEU A 135 -0.62 -13.69 0.54
N SER A 136 0.51 -13.16 0.99
CA SER A 136 0.71 -11.71 1.19
C SER A 136 0.60 -10.95 -0.13
N VAL A 137 1.28 -11.40 -1.18
CA VAL A 137 1.21 -10.77 -2.51
C VAL A 137 -0.21 -10.80 -3.04
N ARG A 138 -0.86 -11.96 -2.99
CA ARG A 138 -2.26 -12.11 -3.42
C ARG A 138 -3.19 -11.18 -2.63
N ALA A 139 -3.07 -11.17 -1.30
CA ALA A 139 -3.89 -10.34 -0.43
C ALA A 139 -3.66 -8.85 -0.70
N ALA A 140 -2.42 -8.41 -0.94
CA ALA A 140 -2.10 -7.02 -1.26
C ALA A 140 -2.81 -6.56 -2.54
N TRP A 141 -2.72 -7.37 -3.61
CA TRP A 141 -3.41 -7.09 -4.86
C TRP A 141 -4.93 -7.13 -4.72
N MET A 142 -5.46 -8.05 -3.91
CA MET A 142 -6.89 -8.08 -3.60
C MET A 142 -7.33 -6.87 -2.78
N GLY A 143 -6.53 -6.42 -1.81
CA GLY A 143 -6.78 -5.19 -1.05
C GLY A 143 -6.82 -3.97 -1.96
N LEU A 144 -5.87 -3.85 -2.90
CA LEU A 144 -5.88 -2.80 -3.91
C LEU A 144 -7.14 -2.86 -4.80
N TYR A 145 -7.53 -4.07 -5.21
CA TYR A 145 -8.77 -4.30 -5.95
C TYR A 145 -10.01 -3.83 -5.17
N LEU A 146 -10.12 -4.14 -3.88
CA LEU A 146 -11.23 -3.70 -3.03
C LEU A 146 -11.23 -2.18 -2.81
N LEU A 147 -10.04 -1.58 -2.72
CA LEU A 147 -9.88 -0.14 -2.60
C LEU A 147 -10.43 0.59 -3.83
N ILE A 148 -10.10 0.09 -5.03
CA ILE A 148 -10.61 0.62 -6.30
C ILE A 148 -12.12 0.37 -6.42
N GLY A 149 -12.59 -0.80 -6.01
CA GLY A 149 -14.00 -1.19 -6.03
C GLY A 149 -14.85 -0.59 -4.91
N ARG A 150 -14.42 0.51 -4.29
CA ARG A 150 -15.15 1.29 -3.26
C ARG A 150 -15.45 0.56 -1.94
N SER A 151 -14.92 -0.64 -1.73
CA SER A 151 -15.01 -1.35 -0.44
C SER A 151 -13.79 -1.04 0.44
N SER A 152 -13.56 0.24 0.70
CA SER A 152 -12.32 0.74 1.33
C SER A 152 -12.07 0.15 2.71
N TRP A 153 -13.11 -0.08 3.54
CA TRP A 153 -12.92 -0.61 4.90
C TRP A 153 -12.32 -2.04 4.90
N ILE A 154 -12.73 -2.92 3.99
CA ILE A 154 -12.15 -4.27 3.86
C ILE A 154 -10.71 -4.18 3.39
N ALA A 155 -10.40 -3.27 2.46
CA ALA A 155 -9.04 -3.04 2.00
C ALA A 155 -8.10 -2.62 3.16
N HIS A 156 -8.58 -1.75 4.06
CA HIS A 156 -7.81 -1.37 5.26
C HIS A 156 -7.59 -2.58 6.17
N LEU A 157 -8.61 -3.40 6.43
CA LEU A 157 -8.45 -4.61 7.26
C LEU A 157 -7.47 -5.62 6.66
N ILE A 158 -7.54 -5.86 5.34
CA ILE A 158 -6.57 -6.72 4.64
C ILE A 158 -5.15 -6.17 4.84
N SER A 159 -4.97 -4.88 4.62
CA SER A 159 -3.65 -4.26 4.72
C SER A 159 -3.12 -4.24 6.16
N PHE A 160 -3.98 -4.05 7.17
CA PHE A 160 -3.62 -4.25 8.58
C PHE A 160 -3.21 -5.70 8.84
N GLY A 161 -3.95 -6.68 8.34
CA GLY A 161 -3.61 -8.09 8.53
C GLY A 161 -2.28 -8.48 7.86
N ILE A 162 -1.95 -7.94 6.69
CA ILE A 162 -0.63 -8.13 6.06
C ILE A 162 0.46 -7.53 6.95
N ALA A 163 0.29 -6.29 7.43
CA ALA A 163 1.22 -5.67 8.34
C ALA A 163 1.37 -6.48 9.65
N SER A 164 0.28 -7.03 10.20
CA SER A 164 0.33 -7.91 11.37
C SER A 164 1.15 -9.16 11.11
N ALA A 165 0.95 -9.81 9.96
CA ALA A 165 1.72 -10.99 9.57
C ALA A 165 3.22 -10.70 9.43
N ILE A 166 3.59 -9.52 8.92
CA ILE A 166 4.98 -9.05 8.88
C ILE A 166 5.51 -8.81 10.31
N ALA A 167 4.72 -8.17 11.17
CA ALA A 167 5.12 -7.89 12.56
C ALA A 167 5.46 -9.16 13.36
N VAL A 168 4.81 -10.29 13.05
CA VAL A 168 5.05 -11.59 13.70
C VAL A 168 5.81 -12.59 12.82
N HIS A 169 6.55 -12.12 11.81
CA HIS A 169 7.26 -13.00 10.86
C HIS A 169 8.22 -14.01 11.53
N HIS A 170 8.76 -13.67 12.70
CA HIS A 170 9.61 -14.56 13.51
C HIS A 170 8.87 -15.79 14.07
N VAL A 171 7.53 -15.76 14.13
CA VAL A 171 6.68 -16.92 14.44
C VAL A 171 5.90 -17.31 13.16
N PRO A 172 6.50 -18.10 12.26
CA PRO A 172 5.98 -18.32 10.90
C PRO A 172 4.57 -18.93 10.89
N VAL A 173 4.24 -19.76 11.88
CA VAL A 173 2.90 -20.37 12.03
C VAL A 173 1.83 -19.31 12.32
N VAL A 174 2.12 -18.35 13.20
CA VAL A 174 1.19 -17.26 13.53
C VAL A 174 1.04 -16.32 12.34
N SER A 175 2.15 -15.95 11.70
CA SER A 175 2.15 -15.14 10.46
C SER A 175 1.29 -15.78 9.37
N LEU A 176 1.49 -17.07 9.11
CA LEU A 176 0.71 -17.84 8.13
C LEU A 176 -0.77 -17.93 8.51
N THR A 177 -1.09 -18.09 9.79
CA THR A 177 -2.48 -18.11 10.29
C THR A 177 -3.17 -16.77 10.06
N ILE A 178 -2.50 -15.66 10.34
CA ILE A 178 -3.01 -14.31 10.05
C ILE A 178 -3.25 -14.16 8.54
N LEU A 179 -2.30 -14.56 7.70
CA LEU A 179 -2.44 -14.46 6.25
C LEU A 179 -3.54 -15.36 5.69
N ALA A 180 -3.77 -16.53 6.27
CA ALA A 180 -4.90 -17.38 5.92
C ALA A 180 -6.24 -16.69 6.25
N ALA A 181 -6.34 -16.06 7.43
CA ALA A 181 -7.53 -15.27 7.80
C ALA A 181 -7.73 -14.06 6.87
N VAL A 182 -6.64 -13.36 6.52
CA VAL A 182 -6.66 -12.26 5.54
C VAL A 182 -7.09 -12.75 4.15
N ALA A 183 -6.62 -13.92 3.72
CA ALA A 183 -7.03 -14.52 2.47
C ALA A 183 -8.55 -14.78 2.46
N VAL A 184 -9.10 -15.39 3.52
CA VAL A 184 -10.55 -15.58 3.67
C VAL A 184 -11.30 -14.26 3.64
N LEU A 185 -10.82 -13.24 4.36
CA LEU A 185 -11.42 -11.90 4.35
C LEU A 185 -11.41 -11.29 2.94
N SER A 186 -10.32 -11.47 2.19
CA SER A 186 -10.20 -11.01 0.82
C SER A 186 -11.22 -11.67 -0.11
N GLU A 187 -11.52 -12.96 0.08
CA GLU A 187 -12.57 -13.67 -0.66
C GLU A 187 -13.97 -13.12 -0.33
N VAL A 188 -14.23 -12.81 0.94
CA VAL A 188 -15.49 -12.16 1.35
C VAL A 188 -15.64 -10.82 0.65
N GLY A 189 -14.58 -10.00 0.63
CA GLY A 189 -14.57 -8.72 -0.08
C GLY A 189 -14.85 -8.85 -1.57
N VAL A 190 -14.24 -9.82 -2.24
CA VAL A 190 -14.49 -10.10 -3.66
C VAL A 190 -15.94 -10.49 -3.89
N ARG A 191 -16.53 -11.33 -3.03
CA ARG A 191 -17.95 -11.71 -3.14
C ARG A 191 -18.88 -10.51 -2.97
N VAL A 192 -18.56 -9.56 -2.09
CA VAL A 192 -19.34 -8.33 -1.93
C VAL A 192 -19.33 -7.53 -3.24
N ILE A 193 -18.16 -7.33 -3.84
CA ILE A 193 -18.03 -6.58 -5.10
C ILE A 193 -18.69 -7.31 -6.28
N LEU A 194 -18.58 -8.64 -6.36
CA LEU A 194 -19.21 -9.43 -7.42
C LEU A 194 -20.74 -9.43 -7.34
N LYS A 195 -21.32 -9.28 -6.14
CA LYS A 195 -22.78 -9.14 -5.98
C LYS A 195 -23.32 -7.85 -6.59
N GLU A 196 -22.50 -6.80 -6.64
CA GLU A 196 -22.88 -5.51 -7.23
C GLU A 196 -22.70 -5.48 -8.76
N PHE A 197 -22.16 -6.53 -9.37
CA PHE A 197 -22.08 -6.66 -10.82
C PHE A 197 -23.49 -6.73 -11.45
N PRO A 198 -23.80 -6.03 -12.57
CA PRO A 198 -22.88 -5.34 -13.49
C PRO A 198 -22.70 -3.84 -13.26
N LEU A 199 -23.15 -3.28 -12.13
CA LEU A 199 -23.15 -1.84 -11.85
C LEU A 199 -21.75 -1.24 -11.61
N TRP A 200 -20.71 -1.90 -12.08
CA TRP A 200 -19.34 -1.41 -12.08
C TRP A 200 -19.20 -0.26 -13.08
N HIS A 201 -19.66 0.93 -12.68
CA HIS A 201 -19.55 2.17 -13.47
C HIS A 201 -18.12 2.72 -13.56
N VAL A 202 -17.14 2.08 -12.93
CA VAL A 202 -15.75 2.54 -12.95
C VAL A 202 -14.94 1.59 -13.83
N SER A 203 -14.68 2.01 -15.06
CA SER A 203 -13.57 1.41 -15.79
C SER A 203 -12.27 1.86 -15.10
N THR A 204 -11.38 0.91 -14.83
CA THR A 204 -10.00 1.21 -14.39
C THR A 204 -9.29 2.13 -15.39
N GLY A 205 -9.73 2.10 -16.66
CA GLY A 205 -9.39 3.06 -17.69
C GLY A 205 -9.86 4.48 -17.39
N GLU A 206 -11.07 4.71 -16.89
CA GLU A 206 -11.55 6.05 -16.50
C GLU A 206 -10.85 6.57 -15.25
N LEU A 207 -10.48 5.71 -14.28
CA LEU A 207 -9.72 6.16 -13.11
C LEU A 207 -8.29 6.57 -13.50
N LEU A 208 -7.61 5.76 -14.29
CA LEU A 208 -6.26 6.08 -14.77
C LEU A 208 -6.30 7.20 -15.82
N ALA A 209 -7.32 7.25 -16.67
CA ALA A 209 -7.53 8.35 -17.59
C ALA A 209 -7.88 9.62 -16.81
N SER A 210 -8.69 9.57 -15.75
CA SER A 210 -8.98 10.76 -14.94
C SER A 210 -7.74 11.26 -14.23
N ILE A 211 -6.89 10.38 -13.68
CA ILE A 211 -5.61 10.80 -13.11
C ILE A 211 -4.70 11.38 -14.20
N ARG A 212 -4.58 10.69 -15.34
CA ARG A 212 -3.71 11.11 -16.44
C ARG A 212 -4.19 12.39 -17.12
N THR A 213 -5.48 12.59 -17.34
CA THR A 213 -6.06 13.84 -17.87
C THR A 213 -5.97 14.95 -16.85
N THR A 214 -6.23 14.68 -15.56
CA THR A 214 -6.02 15.67 -14.49
C THR A 214 -4.56 16.16 -14.44
N ILE A 215 -3.59 15.30 -14.75
CA ILE A 215 -2.17 15.65 -14.83
C ILE A 215 -1.80 16.28 -16.19
N ALA A 216 -2.29 15.74 -17.31
CA ALA A 216 -1.90 16.14 -18.67
C ALA A 216 -2.63 17.38 -19.19
N GLU A 217 -3.84 17.66 -18.69
CA GLU A 217 -4.60 18.90 -18.97
C GLU A 217 -4.26 20.03 -17.99
N LEU A 218 -3.13 19.92 -17.27
CA LEU A 218 -2.45 21.08 -16.72
C LEU A 218 -1.99 21.94 -17.92
N PRO A 219 -2.71 23.01 -18.30
CA PRO A 219 -2.36 23.81 -19.44
C PRO A 219 -1.04 24.49 -19.10
N PRO A 220 -0.13 24.67 -20.07
CA PRO A 220 0.96 25.61 -19.90
C PRO A 220 0.36 26.95 -19.44
N THR A 221 0.97 27.53 -18.40
CA THR A 221 0.46 28.66 -17.61
C THR A 221 0.40 30.00 -18.36
N THR A 222 0.15 29.99 -19.67
CA THR A 222 0.41 31.15 -20.54
C THR A 222 -0.80 31.95 -20.98
N GLU A 223 -2.05 31.56 -20.72
CA GLU A 223 -3.20 32.38 -21.13
C GLU A 223 -4.10 32.83 -19.97
N ALA A 224 -4.30 34.15 -19.93
CA ALA A 224 -4.77 34.95 -18.82
C ALA A 224 -6.30 35.09 -18.71
N GLU A 225 -7.08 34.12 -19.17
CA GLU A 225 -8.54 34.27 -19.25
C GLU A 225 -9.28 33.53 -18.13
N SER A 226 -9.57 34.29 -17.06
CA SER A 226 -10.85 34.48 -16.33
C SER A 226 -11.88 33.34 -16.12
N THR A 227 -11.75 32.14 -16.67
CA THR A 227 -12.61 30.99 -16.31
C THR A 227 -12.02 30.18 -15.14
N PRO A 228 -12.88 29.59 -14.29
CA PRO A 228 -12.64 29.64 -12.86
C PRO A 228 -11.69 28.53 -12.42
N ARG A 229 -10.47 28.94 -12.03
CA ARG A 229 -9.53 28.18 -11.18
C ARG A 229 -10.22 27.39 -10.05
N ARG A 230 -11.42 27.78 -9.61
CA ARG A 230 -12.27 27.11 -8.61
C ARG A 230 -12.66 25.67 -8.95
N GLN A 231 -13.05 25.37 -10.19
CA GLN A 231 -13.58 24.03 -10.54
C GLN A 231 -12.47 22.97 -10.64
N ARG A 232 -11.23 23.41 -10.92
CA ARG A 232 -10.05 22.54 -10.98
C ARG A 232 -9.68 21.94 -9.62
N TRP A 233 -9.95 22.67 -8.53
CA TRP A 233 -9.62 22.20 -7.19
C TRP A 233 -10.81 21.51 -6.50
N SER A 234 -12.06 21.70 -6.91
CA SER A 234 -13.22 21.07 -6.27
C SER A 234 -13.18 19.54 -6.25
N VAL A 235 -12.61 18.91 -7.28
CA VAL A 235 -12.41 17.45 -7.37
C VAL A 235 -11.34 16.95 -6.41
N LEU A 236 -10.34 17.79 -6.10
CA LEU A 236 -9.38 17.55 -5.03
C LEU A 236 -9.90 18.03 -3.66
N ARG A 237 -10.95 18.88 -3.59
CA ARG A 237 -11.40 19.60 -2.38
C ARG A 237 -12.49 18.89 -1.59
N SER A 238 -13.33 18.01 -2.17
CA SER A 238 -14.49 17.50 -1.43
C SER A 238 -14.08 16.55 -0.29
N GLY A 239 -13.81 17.11 0.89
CA GLY A 239 -13.47 16.42 2.12
C GLY A 239 -12.15 15.66 2.04
N TRP A 240 -11.03 16.34 2.33
CA TRP A 240 -9.74 15.69 2.59
C TRP A 240 -9.88 14.76 3.80
N PHE A 241 -10.36 13.55 3.52
CA PHE A 241 -10.72 12.48 4.45
C PHE A 241 -11.79 12.86 5.49
N SER A 242 -12.86 12.07 5.56
CA SER A 242 -13.66 12.02 6.79
C SER A 242 -12.72 11.82 7.98
N ARG A 243 -12.99 12.45 9.14
CA ARG A 243 -12.18 12.26 10.36
C ARG A 243 -11.93 10.77 10.68
N ARG A 244 -12.89 9.91 10.36
CA ARG A 244 -12.75 8.45 10.45
C ARG A 244 -11.66 7.91 9.53
N THR A 245 -11.65 8.34 8.27
CA THR A 245 -10.62 7.93 7.30
C THR A 245 -9.26 8.52 7.65
N ALA A 246 -9.19 9.76 8.13
CA ALA A 246 -7.94 10.35 8.61
C ALA A 246 -7.34 9.53 9.77
N LEU A 247 -8.17 9.13 10.75
CA LEU A 247 -7.77 8.27 11.86
C LEU A 247 -7.32 6.88 11.40
N LEU A 248 -8.09 6.26 10.49
CA LEU A 248 -7.74 4.94 9.98
C LEU A 248 -6.43 4.97 9.19
N THR A 249 -6.25 5.95 8.31
CA THR A 249 -5.03 6.13 7.50
C THR A 249 -3.82 6.41 8.40
N SER A 250 -3.97 7.26 9.42
CA SER A 250 -2.85 7.58 10.32
C SER A 250 -2.44 6.39 11.19
N LEU A 251 -3.42 5.63 11.70
CA LEU A 251 -3.19 4.34 12.36
C LEU A 251 -2.49 3.37 11.40
N HIS A 252 -2.89 3.37 10.13
CA HIS A 252 -2.31 2.52 9.09
C HIS A 252 -0.83 2.82 8.87
N VAL A 253 -0.49 4.10 8.68
CA VAL A 253 0.90 4.55 8.47
C VAL A 253 1.77 4.17 9.66
N GLY A 254 1.30 4.46 10.88
CA GLY A 254 2.00 4.05 12.09
C GLY A 254 2.18 2.53 12.15
N TYR A 255 1.11 1.76 11.96
CA TYR A 255 1.19 0.30 12.08
C TYR A 255 2.08 -0.37 11.04
N TRP A 256 2.11 0.12 9.80
CA TRP A 256 3.04 -0.37 8.77
C TRP A 256 4.49 -0.08 9.12
N LEU A 257 4.79 1.13 9.62
CA LEU A 257 6.13 1.45 10.09
C LEU A 257 6.55 0.55 11.26
N PHE A 258 5.61 0.22 12.16
CA PHE A 258 5.86 -0.74 13.23
C PHE A 258 6.17 -2.13 12.68
N ALA A 259 5.33 -2.65 11.79
CA ALA A 259 5.52 -3.95 11.16
C ALA A 259 6.87 -4.04 10.43
N LEU A 260 7.20 -3.05 9.60
CA LEU A 260 8.49 -2.99 8.92
C LEU A 260 9.66 -2.83 9.89
N GLY A 261 9.47 -2.08 10.98
CA GLY A 261 10.44 -1.94 12.05
C GLY A 261 10.79 -3.26 12.74
N THR A 262 9.86 -4.22 12.79
CA THR A 262 10.15 -5.57 13.33
C THR A 262 11.13 -6.36 12.48
N LEU A 263 11.27 -6.06 11.18
CA LEU A 263 12.24 -6.71 10.29
C LEU A 263 13.68 -6.24 10.56
N ALA A 264 13.83 -5.05 11.13
CA ALA A 264 15.11 -4.52 11.56
C ALA A 264 15.42 -5.03 12.98
N ASP A 265 15.82 -6.30 13.10
CA ASP A 265 16.08 -7.01 14.37
C ASP A 265 17.27 -6.46 15.20
N LYS A 266 17.80 -5.29 14.82
CA LYS A 266 18.95 -4.68 15.50
C LYS A 266 18.50 -3.59 16.45
N PRO A 267 18.99 -3.56 17.70
CA PRO A 267 18.81 -2.40 18.55
C PRO A 267 19.38 -1.18 17.81
N ALA A 268 18.52 -0.18 17.60
CA ALA A 268 18.94 1.03 16.91
C ALA A 268 20.00 1.74 17.75
N ASP A 269 21.19 1.90 17.16
CA ASP A 269 22.23 2.75 17.71
C ASP A 269 21.78 4.22 17.72
N LEU A 270 22.53 5.05 18.44
CA LEU A 270 22.21 6.46 18.60
C LEU A 270 22.11 7.18 17.23
N GLU A 271 22.94 6.78 16.27
CA GLU A 271 22.96 7.37 14.93
C GLU A 271 21.72 6.99 14.11
N ALA A 272 21.26 5.74 14.16
CA ALA A 272 19.99 5.34 13.55
C ALA A 272 18.79 6.10 14.15
N ARG A 273 18.78 6.33 15.47
CA ARG A 273 17.73 7.12 16.14
C ARG A 273 17.73 8.57 15.66
N LYS A 274 18.90 9.22 15.60
CA LYS A 274 19.05 10.59 15.09
C LYS A 274 18.61 10.69 13.62
N MET A 275 19.04 9.75 12.78
CA MET A 275 18.68 9.72 11.36
C MET A 275 17.17 9.53 11.17
N ALA A 276 16.55 8.61 11.90
CA ALA A 276 15.10 8.41 11.85
C ALA A 276 14.32 9.65 12.29
N ALA A 277 14.74 10.30 13.38
CA ALA A 277 14.15 11.54 13.86
C ALA A 277 14.30 12.69 12.84
N PHE A 278 15.48 12.82 12.21
CA PHE A 278 15.72 13.81 11.16
C PHE A 278 14.78 13.61 9.98
N TRP A 279 14.65 12.39 9.46
CA TRP A 279 13.75 12.09 8.33
C TRP A 279 12.29 12.34 8.67
N LEU A 280 11.85 11.97 9.88
CA LEU A 280 10.50 12.25 10.34
C LEU A 280 10.20 13.74 10.34
N CYS A 281 11.07 14.57 10.93
CA CYS A 281 10.92 16.02 10.94
C CYS A 281 10.97 16.61 9.53
N LEU A 282 11.87 16.13 8.67
CA LEU A 282 12.00 16.61 7.29
C LEU A 282 10.72 16.33 6.48
N VAL A 283 10.18 15.10 6.56
CA VAL A 283 8.94 14.72 5.87
C VAL A 283 7.76 15.52 6.43
N ALA A 284 7.65 15.63 7.77
CA ALA A 284 6.60 16.40 8.41
C ALA A 284 6.65 17.89 8.02
N GLY A 285 7.84 18.48 7.99
CA GLY A 285 8.05 19.86 7.57
C GLY A 285 7.76 20.08 6.09
N GLY A 286 8.19 19.16 5.21
CA GLY A 286 7.85 19.20 3.80
C GLY A 286 6.34 19.18 3.57
N ILE A 287 5.61 18.28 4.24
CA ILE A 287 4.15 18.19 4.15
C ILE A 287 3.48 19.46 4.71
N ALA A 288 3.94 19.98 5.85
CA ALA A 288 3.43 21.21 6.45
C ALA A 288 3.62 22.42 5.52
N CYS A 289 4.78 22.54 4.87
CA CYS A 289 5.08 23.58 3.90
C CYS A 289 4.21 23.46 2.65
N VAL A 290 4.11 22.26 2.06
CA VAL A 290 3.24 22.01 0.89
C VAL A 290 1.79 22.38 1.22
N ARG A 291 1.30 21.97 2.39
CA ARG A 291 -0.04 22.30 2.86
C ARG A 291 -0.25 23.81 3.00
N LEU A 292 0.70 24.52 3.60
CA LEU A 292 0.62 25.97 3.74
C LEU A 292 0.65 26.68 2.38
N LEU A 293 1.50 26.23 1.47
CA LEU A 293 1.55 26.74 0.09
C LEU A 293 0.20 26.58 -0.62
N PHE A 294 -0.52 25.47 -0.41
CA PHE A 294 -1.87 25.29 -0.96
C PHE A 294 -2.88 26.32 -0.44
N TYR A 295 -2.83 26.69 0.85
CA TYR A 295 -3.73 27.72 1.38
C TYR A 295 -3.37 29.12 0.87
N VAL A 296 -2.07 29.46 0.89
CA VAL A 296 -1.56 30.81 0.56
C VAL A 296 -1.56 31.08 -0.95
N ASN A 297 -1.48 30.05 -1.80
CA ASN A 297 -1.46 30.23 -3.25
C ASN A 297 -2.75 30.90 -3.75
N GLY A 298 -2.64 32.17 -4.13
CA GLY A 298 -3.75 33.00 -4.60
C GLY A 298 -4.61 33.63 -3.49
N ARG A 299 -4.21 33.53 -2.22
CA ARG A 299 -4.95 34.11 -1.08
C ARG A 299 -3.97 34.84 -0.16
N LEU A 300 -3.93 36.17 -0.29
CA LEU A 300 -3.14 37.00 0.59
C LEU A 300 -3.86 37.22 1.94
N PRO A 301 -3.11 37.40 3.04
CA PRO A 301 -3.71 37.81 4.30
C PRO A 301 -4.35 39.19 4.16
N PRO A 302 -5.49 39.45 4.83
CA PRO A 302 -6.17 40.74 4.73
C PRO A 302 -5.36 41.89 5.36
N LEU A 303 -4.48 41.57 6.31
CA LEU A 303 -3.53 42.52 6.90
C LEU A 303 -2.11 41.95 6.81
N THR A 304 -1.18 42.80 6.39
CA THR A 304 0.26 42.50 6.47
C THR A 304 0.68 42.35 7.94
N PHE A 305 1.83 41.71 8.18
CA PHE A 305 2.37 41.57 9.54
C PHE A 305 2.52 42.92 10.27
N ALA A 306 3.00 43.95 9.55
CA ALA A 306 3.09 45.31 10.08
C ALA A 306 1.70 45.91 10.41
N GLY A 307 0.70 45.64 9.56
CA GLY A 307 -0.69 46.05 9.82
C GLY A 307 -1.27 45.39 11.08
N ARG A 308 -1.00 44.09 11.28
CA ARG A 308 -1.41 43.36 12.49
C ARG A 308 -0.79 43.96 13.76
N TRP A 309 0.50 44.25 13.72
CA TRP A 309 1.22 44.89 14.82
C TRP A 309 0.64 46.27 15.15
N ALA A 310 0.50 47.13 14.14
CA ALA A 310 0.01 48.50 14.31
C ALA A 310 -1.42 48.54 14.87
N GLN A 311 -2.29 47.65 14.41
CA GLN A 311 -3.69 47.57 14.85
C GLN A 311 -3.88 46.74 16.13
N ARG A 312 -2.80 46.19 16.71
CA ARG A 312 -2.82 45.25 17.85
C ARG A 312 -3.74 44.03 17.61
N ARG A 313 -3.95 43.66 16.35
CA ARG A 313 -4.75 42.51 15.90
C ARG A 313 -3.83 41.39 15.43
N TRP A 314 -3.22 40.71 16.40
CA TRP A 314 -2.23 39.66 16.16
C TRP A 314 -2.82 38.43 15.47
N ILE A 315 -4.03 38.07 15.90
CA ILE A 315 -4.78 36.93 15.37
C ILE A 315 -5.93 37.46 14.52
N ILE A 316 -6.01 36.99 13.28
CA ILE A 316 -7.13 37.24 12.37
C ILE A 316 -8.02 36.00 12.39
N PRO A 317 -9.20 36.07 13.03
CA PRO A 317 -10.16 34.97 13.02
C PRO A 317 -10.47 34.53 11.58
N GLY A 318 -10.60 33.23 11.36
CA GLY A 318 -10.74 32.64 10.02
C GLY A 318 -9.40 32.50 9.31
N TYR A 319 -8.68 33.60 9.04
CA TYR A 319 -7.45 33.52 8.25
C TYR A 319 -6.35 32.68 8.93
N ASP A 320 -6.07 32.92 10.21
CA ASP A 320 -4.93 32.29 10.88
C ASP A 320 -5.11 30.80 11.20
N GLN A 321 -6.31 30.25 10.98
CA GLN A 321 -6.59 28.83 11.16
C GLN A 321 -5.75 27.94 10.22
N ILE A 322 -5.30 28.47 9.08
CA ILE A 322 -4.43 27.74 8.13
C ILE A 322 -3.06 27.39 8.71
N PHE A 323 -2.60 28.11 9.73
CA PHE A 323 -1.31 27.86 10.37
C PHE A 323 -1.42 26.78 11.45
N VAL A 324 -2.61 26.52 11.99
CA VAL A 324 -2.82 25.58 13.10
C VAL A 324 -2.43 24.15 12.70
N GLY A 325 -2.88 23.68 11.54
CA GLY A 325 -2.54 22.33 11.04
C GLY A 325 -1.04 22.12 10.86
N PRO A 326 -0.35 22.95 10.05
CA PRO A 326 1.11 22.93 9.89
C PRO A 326 1.87 23.04 11.22
N PHE A 327 1.48 23.96 12.10
CA PHE A 327 2.13 24.14 13.40
C PHE A 327 1.97 22.89 14.28
N MET A 328 0.76 22.34 14.40
CA MET A 328 0.53 21.12 15.18
C MET A 328 1.27 19.92 14.59
N THR A 329 1.39 19.84 13.27
CA THR A 329 2.18 18.80 12.58
C THR A 329 3.65 18.87 12.98
N LEU A 330 4.25 20.06 12.87
CA LEU A 330 5.64 20.30 13.27
C LEU A 330 5.86 20.09 14.76
N PHE A 331 4.92 20.54 15.59
CA PHE A 331 4.98 20.37 17.04
C PHE A 331 5.00 18.88 17.43
N VAL A 332 4.07 18.08 16.89
CA VAL A 332 4.03 16.63 17.18
C VAL A 332 5.27 15.91 16.67
N ALA A 333 5.75 16.24 15.47
CA ALA A 333 6.98 15.63 14.93
C ALA A 333 8.23 16.02 15.73
N GLY A 334 8.34 17.29 16.13
CA GLY A 334 9.44 17.80 16.94
C GLY A 334 9.45 17.22 18.35
N LEU A 335 8.29 17.18 19.02
CA LEU A 335 8.16 16.56 20.34
C LEU A 335 8.48 15.07 20.28
N GLY A 336 7.98 14.35 19.26
CA GLY A 336 8.29 12.94 19.09
C GLY A 336 9.77 12.69 18.78
N THR A 337 10.44 13.59 18.06
CA THR A 337 11.90 13.56 17.88
C THR A 337 12.64 13.66 19.21
N ILE A 338 12.24 14.60 20.08
CA ILE A 338 12.82 14.72 21.43
C ILE A 338 12.61 13.41 22.19
N VAL A 339 11.39 12.86 22.18
CA VAL A 339 11.08 11.60 22.86
C VAL A 339 11.91 10.42 22.31
N ILE A 340 12.07 10.30 21.00
CA ILE A 340 12.89 9.26 20.34
C ILE A 340 14.35 9.34 20.77
N GLN A 341 14.88 10.55 20.97
CA GLN A 341 16.29 10.76 21.33
C GLN A 341 16.54 10.66 22.85
N SER A 342 15.59 11.07 23.68
CA SER A 342 15.76 11.16 25.13
C SER A 342 15.45 9.86 25.88
N PHE A 343 14.59 9.00 25.34
CA PHE A 343 14.17 7.78 26.03
C PHE A 343 14.81 6.54 25.41
N ASP A 344 15.23 5.59 26.25
CA ASP A 344 15.76 4.30 25.80
C ASP A 344 14.64 3.28 25.49
N ILE A 345 13.65 3.72 24.74
CA ILE A 345 12.58 2.86 24.24
C ILE A 345 12.97 2.40 22.83
N ARG A 346 12.60 1.16 22.48
CA ARG A 346 12.87 0.61 21.14
C ARG A 346 12.37 1.55 20.04
N LEU A 347 13.27 1.93 19.13
CA LEU A 347 12.96 2.82 18.00
C LEU A 347 11.78 2.29 17.16
N GLY A 348 11.69 0.97 17.03
CA GLY A 348 10.60 0.29 16.34
C GLY A 348 9.21 0.48 16.97
N ILE A 349 9.09 1.13 18.13
CA ILE A 349 7.80 1.51 18.75
C ILE A 349 7.57 3.02 18.64
N LEU A 350 8.55 3.83 19.05
CA LEU A 350 8.41 5.28 19.12
C LEU A 350 8.29 5.94 17.75
N LEU A 351 9.08 5.51 16.76
CA LEU A 351 9.04 6.08 15.42
C LEU A 351 7.66 5.84 14.75
N PRO A 352 7.13 4.61 14.72
CA PRO A 352 5.77 4.33 14.23
C PRO A 352 4.67 5.14 14.92
N LEU A 353 4.71 5.22 16.25
CA LEU A 353 3.72 5.96 17.03
C LEU A 353 3.76 7.45 16.66
N THR A 354 4.95 8.03 16.61
CA THR A 354 5.12 9.44 16.26
C THR A 354 4.69 9.70 14.82
N ALA A 355 5.12 8.87 13.86
CA ALA A 355 4.73 9.01 12.47
C ALA A 355 3.21 8.89 12.27
N GLY A 356 2.55 7.98 12.99
CA GLY A 356 1.09 7.86 13.01
C GLY A 356 0.42 9.12 13.57
N LEU A 357 0.89 9.66 14.70
CA LEU A 357 0.36 10.90 15.27
C LEU A 357 0.59 12.12 14.36
N THR A 358 1.78 12.24 13.76
CA THR A 358 2.08 13.27 12.76
C THR A 358 1.18 13.14 11.54
N CYS A 359 0.96 11.92 11.04
CA CYS A 359 0.02 11.69 9.94
C CYS A 359 -1.41 12.09 10.34
N LEU A 360 -1.83 11.82 11.58
CA LEU A 360 -3.14 12.23 12.08
C LEU A 360 -3.28 13.75 12.09
N THR A 361 -2.28 14.50 12.56
CA THR A 361 -2.35 15.98 12.57
C THR A 361 -2.36 16.55 11.16
N VAL A 362 -1.60 15.97 10.24
CA VAL A 362 -1.62 16.31 8.81
C VAL A 362 -3.01 16.13 8.21
N LEU A 363 -3.70 15.04 8.53
CA LEU A 363 -4.96 14.67 7.88
C LEU A 363 -6.21 15.23 8.59
N ALA A 364 -6.16 15.45 9.91
CA ALA A 364 -7.34 15.76 10.71
C ALA A 364 -7.39 17.17 11.28
N ILE A 365 -6.27 17.90 11.36
CA ILE A 365 -6.21 19.24 11.98
C ILE A 365 -6.14 20.31 10.90
N GLY A 366 -6.89 21.40 11.07
CA GLY A 366 -6.91 22.57 10.18
C GLY A 366 -8.26 22.72 9.46
N PRO A 367 -8.56 23.92 8.95
CA PRO A 367 -9.84 24.18 8.30
C PRO A 367 -9.90 23.42 6.97
N ASP A 368 -11.09 22.97 6.59
CA ASP A 368 -11.32 22.57 5.20
C ASP A 368 -11.09 23.78 4.29
N ILE A 369 -10.66 23.57 3.05
CA ILE A 369 -10.47 24.67 2.10
C ILE A 369 -11.78 25.42 1.88
N ASP A 370 -12.91 24.70 1.86
CA ASP A 370 -14.22 25.29 1.70
C ASP A 370 -14.62 26.12 2.93
N GLU A 371 -14.35 25.62 4.14
CA GLU A 371 -14.55 26.38 5.38
C GLU A 371 -13.63 27.61 5.44
N PHE A 372 -12.39 27.49 5.00
CA PHE A 372 -11.45 28.60 4.90
C PHE A 372 -11.89 29.66 3.88
N GLU A 373 -12.41 29.24 2.72
CA GLU A 373 -12.92 30.17 1.71
C GLU A 373 -14.17 30.93 2.18
N LEU A 374 -15.04 30.27 2.96
CA LEU A 374 -16.22 30.88 3.57
C LEU A 374 -15.86 31.86 4.70
N THR A 375 -14.91 31.48 5.57
CA THR A 375 -14.51 32.31 6.72
C THR A 375 -13.60 33.47 6.35
N GLY A 376 -12.84 33.38 5.25
CA GLY A 376 -11.95 34.44 4.78
C GLY A 376 -12.63 35.59 4.03
N ASP A 377 -13.96 35.57 3.89
CA ASP A 377 -14.76 36.52 3.11
C ASP A 377 -14.20 36.79 1.70
N TYR A 378 -13.68 35.73 1.07
CA TYR A 378 -13.22 35.79 -0.32
C TYR A 378 -14.40 35.77 -1.32
N TYR A 379 -15.64 35.61 -0.83
CA TYR A 379 -16.86 35.64 -1.62
C TYR A 379 -17.48 37.04 -1.71
N GLY A 380 -17.45 37.85 -0.64
CA GLY A 380 -18.10 39.17 -0.61
C GLY A 380 -17.48 40.19 -1.57
N ARG A 381 -16.14 40.21 -1.70
CA ARG A 381 -15.40 41.18 -2.52
C ARG A 381 -15.45 41.01 -4.05
N ARG A 382 -16.36 40.18 -4.60
CA ARG A 382 -16.54 40.01 -6.06
C ARG A 382 -17.90 40.42 -6.59
N LEU A 383 -18.84 40.77 -5.71
CA LEU A 383 -20.16 41.25 -6.10
C LEU A 383 -20.24 42.79 -6.11
N GLU A 384 -19.14 43.45 -5.75
CA GLU A 384 -18.85 44.87 -5.92
C GLU A 384 -17.76 45.02 -6.98
#